data_AF-A1ZJW0-F1
#
_entry.id   AF-A1ZJW0-F1
#
_cell.length_a   1.000
_cell.length_b   1.000
_cell.length_c   1.000
_cell.angle_alpha   90.00
_cell.angle_beta   90.00
_cell.angle_gamma   90.00
#
_symmetry.space_group_name_H-M   'P 1'
#
loop_
_entity.id
_entity.type
_entity.pdbx_description
1 polymer ?
#
loop_
_entity_poly.entity_id
_entity_poly.type
_entity_poly.pdbx_seq_one_letter_code
_entity_poly.pdbx_strand_id
1 'polypeptide(L)'
;MSFEGEFASYEPLRRILESNKVKELQERFKIREKVEEDDDFNEKIIHINEVRKNNLKPDLVIAFDGSNLTAKAMNGYPGAEFGYITVASVIIFLSKIAKLEKEKFIDPKKFRETEEAATIDTVFPGCNVILDNEKSAKASLRKALFESLANTGFDGGESLLETYEYLFSIKRANFSTTKLPKSPIEDYADQDMTYGMGEYTCPHSGESLYSTDALRLHELMNPGGSNGEMFGQIMATIEKLVFVNFLRTFEKVDGWLSTLRRVAFILDGPLAVFSTSSWLAKVISYEIKRINHLQKKINDTDLLIVGIEKSGNFFNHFLEIDTTKDGITDKFPEQSVLLLDDDYIKNNIIFSESKKPYGLDTYFGRKFFYKTASGQKIVPVIASYNDYEHDLRTANPNQFARLGDVMELLDKLVSNQYPNSISPLISAHAEAALPLNLGKRIFEDIAREIRETTNG
;
A
#
# COMPACT_ATOMS: atom_id res chain seq x y z
N MET A 1 -15.46 30.50 -6.98
CA MET A 1 -14.70 31.15 -5.91
C MET A 1 -15.37 32.49 -5.65
N SER A 2 -15.99 32.66 -4.49
CA SER A 2 -16.47 33.96 -4.03
C SER A 2 -15.26 34.84 -3.72
N PHE A 3 -15.35 36.12 -4.05
CA PHE A 3 -14.28 37.09 -3.75
C PHE A 3 -14.31 37.41 -2.24
N GLU A 4 -13.16 37.77 -1.65
CA GLU A 4 -13.06 38.18 -0.24
C GLU A 4 -14.06 39.30 0.08
N GLY A 5 -15.01 39.03 0.99
CA GLY A 5 -16.07 39.97 1.40
C GLY A 5 -17.50 39.59 1.00
N GLU A 6 -17.71 38.57 0.16
CA GLU A 6 -19.04 38.04 -0.12
C GLU A 6 -19.48 37.02 0.95
N PHE A 7 -20.37 37.44 1.84
CA PHE A 7 -21.13 36.50 2.67
C PHE A 7 -22.20 35.84 1.80
N ALA A 8 -22.17 34.51 1.69
CA ALA A 8 -23.25 33.75 1.07
C ALA A 8 -24.55 34.01 1.86
N SER A 9 -25.53 34.67 1.25
CA SER A 9 -26.85 34.85 1.88
C SER A 9 -27.54 33.48 2.02
N TYR A 10 -28.45 33.32 2.98
CA TYR A 10 -29.24 32.08 3.15
C TYR A 10 -30.33 31.91 2.08
N GLU A 11 -30.54 32.91 1.24
CA GLU A 11 -31.61 32.98 0.24
C GLU A 11 -31.48 31.91 -0.88
N PRO A 12 -30.28 31.58 -1.40
CA PRO A 12 -30.10 30.47 -2.34
C PRO A 12 -30.43 29.10 -1.73
N LEU A 13 -30.08 28.86 -0.46
CA LEU A 13 -30.42 27.61 0.24
C LEU A 13 -31.93 27.48 0.41
N ARG A 14 -32.60 28.55 0.86
CA ARG A 14 -34.05 28.59 0.96
C ARG A 14 -34.73 28.35 -0.39
N ARG A 15 -34.26 28.97 -1.46
CA ARG A 15 -34.77 28.78 -2.83
C ARG A 15 -34.61 27.33 -3.32
N ILE A 16 -33.52 26.65 -2.94
CA ILE A 16 -33.31 25.22 -3.25
C ILE A 16 -34.32 24.36 -2.48
N LEU A 17 -34.48 24.59 -1.17
CA LEU A 17 -35.40 23.82 -0.32
C LEU A 17 -36.88 24.05 -0.68
N GLU A 18 -37.24 25.27 -1.11
CA GLU A 18 -38.61 25.61 -1.51
C GLU A 18 -38.95 25.18 -2.94
N SER A 19 -37.95 24.76 -3.74
CA SER A 19 -38.16 24.32 -5.12
C SER A 19 -39.04 23.06 -5.17
N ASN A 20 -40.16 23.14 -5.89
CA ASN A 20 -41.04 21.99 -6.13
C ASN A 20 -40.28 20.80 -6.72
N LYS A 21 -39.33 21.06 -7.63
CA LYS A 21 -38.49 20.02 -8.23
C LYS A 21 -37.62 19.30 -7.21
N VAL A 22 -37.12 20.01 -6.19
CA VAL A 22 -36.33 19.41 -5.10
C VAL A 22 -37.21 18.58 -4.19
N LYS A 23 -38.40 19.08 -3.83
CA LYS A 23 -39.37 18.35 -3.00
C LYS A 23 -39.87 17.07 -3.67
N GLU A 24 -40.30 17.15 -4.93
CA GLU A 24 -40.71 15.98 -5.72
C GLU A 24 -39.59 14.95 -5.85
N LEU A 25 -38.34 15.40 -5.96
CA LEU A 25 -37.20 14.49 -6.02
C LEU A 25 -36.89 13.86 -4.65
N GLN A 26 -36.98 14.62 -3.56
CA GLN A 26 -36.82 14.12 -2.20
C GLN A 26 -37.88 13.08 -1.84
N GLU A 27 -39.14 13.27 -2.24
CA GLU A 27 -40.22 12.28 -2.05
C GLU A 27 -39.96 10.96 -2.79
N ARG A 28 -39.20 11.02 -3.89
CA ARG A 28 -38.81 9.85 -4.68
C ARG A 28 -37.54 9.17 -4.16
N PHE A 29 -36.77 9.83 -3.29
CA PHE A 29 -35.60 9.21 -2.70
C PHE A 29 -36.05 8.11 -1.73
N LYS A 30 -35.54 6.91 -2.00
CA LYS A 30 -35.64 5.79 -1.08
C LYS A 30 -34.28 5.63 -0.44
N ILE A 31 -34.22 5.83 0.86
CA ILE A 31 -33.06 5.45 1.65
C ILE A 31 -33.14 3.93 1.78
N ARG A 32 -32.06 3.21 1.49
CA ARG A 32 -32.01 1.77 1.76
C ARG A 32 -32.24 1.58 3.25
N GLU A 33 -33.30 0.87 3.59
CA GLU A 33 -33.52 0.44 4.97
C GLU A 33 -32.44 -0.58 5.31
N LYS A 34 -31.79 -0.39 6.45
CA LYS A 34 -30.88 -1.38 7.02
C LYS A 34 -31.74 -2.63 7.24
N VAL A 35 -31.41 -3.74 6.59
CA VAL A 35 -32.08 -5.02 6.87
C VAL A 35 -31.87 -5.27 8.37
N GLU A 36 -32.94 -5.49 9.14
CA GLU A 36 -32.83 -5.68 10.60
C GLU A 36 -31.94 -6.89 10.99
N GLU A 37 -31.57 -7.75 10.03
CA GLU A 37 -30.57 -8.81 10.19
C GLU A 37 -29.13 -8.31 10.44
N ASP A 38 -28.85 -7.02 10.24
CA ASP A 38 -27.49 -6.44 10.27
C ASP A 38 -27.05 -5.96 11.67
N ASP A 39 -27.85 -6.23 12.70
CA ASP A 39 -27.42 -6.05 14.11
C ASP A 39 -26.64 -7.24 14.66
N ASP A 40 -26.54 -8.35 13.92
CA ASP A 40 -25.85 -9.57 14.36
C ASP A 40 -24.52 -9.83 13.63
N PHE A 41 -23.77 -8.77 13.33
CA PHE A 41 -22.33 -8.97 13.08
C PHE A 41 -21.65 -9.60 14.30
N ASN A 42 -22.24 -9.49 15.50
CA ASN A 42 -21.79 -10.11 16.74
C ASN A 42 -21.63 -11.63 16.59
N GLU A 43 -22.56 -12.33 15.94
CA GLU A 43 -22.43 -13.77 15.63
C GLU A 43 -21.23 -14.11 14.72
N LYS A 44 -20.71 -13.14 13.96
CA LYS A 44 -19.55 -13.30 13.06
C LYS A 44 -18.24 -12.79 13.68
N ILE A 45 -18.28 -12.20 14.87
CA ILE A 45 -17.09 -11.75 15.57
C ILE A 45 -16.34 -12.96 16.13
N ILE A 46 -15.02 -12.96 15.93
CA ILE A 46 -14.13 -13.98 16.46
C ILE A 46 -13.17 -13.30 17.44
N HIS A 47 -13.04 -13.83 18.67
CA HIS A 47 -12.05 -13.32 19.60
C HIS A 47 -10.66 -13.89 19.33
N ILE A 48 -9.62 -13.13 19.69
CA ILE A 48 -8.21 -13.53 19.50
C ILE A 48 -7.87 -14.89 20.13
N ASN A 49 -8.58 -15.28 21.20
CA ASN A 49 -8.38 -16.54 21.90
C ASN A 49 -8.95 -17.75 21.16
N GLU A 50 -9.82 -17.53 20.17
CA GLU A 50 -10.42 -18.56 19.32
C GLU A 50 -9.57 -18.82 18.06
N VAL A 51 -8.63 -17.92 17.75
CA VAL A 51 -7.77 -18.02 16.57
C VAL A 51 -6.47 -18.74 16.92
N ARG A 52 -6.07 -19.69 16.08
CA ARG A 52 -4.79 -20.40 16.23
C ARG A 52 -3.62 -19.42 16.07
N LYS A 53 -2.71 -19.46 17.05
CA LYS A 53 -1.46 -18.71 17.08
C LYS A 53 -0.29 -19.64 16.80
N ASN A 54 0.76 -19.14 16.17
CA ASN A 54 2.02 -19.88 16.11
C ASN A 54 2.85 -19.63 17.37
N ASN A 55 3.70 -20.59 17.71
CA ASN A 55 4.64 -20.46 18.83
C ASN A 55 5.76 -19.46 18.52
N LEU A 56 6.11 -19.31 17.24
CA LEU A 56 7.18 -18.44 16.81
C LEU A 56 6.63 -17.05 16.46
N LYS A 57 7.10 -16.05 17.22
CA LYS A 57 6.72 -14.65 17.03
C LYS A 57 7.77 -13.93 16.19
N PRO A 58 7.37 -12.89 15.43
CA PRO A 58 8.34 -12.02 14.79
C PRO A 58 9.17 -11.29 15.86
N ASP A 59 10.45 -11.10 15.57
CA ASP A 59 11.38 -10.31 16.37
C ASP A 59 11.72 -8.99 15.68
N LEU A 60 11.51 -8.93 14.37
CA LEU A 60 11.67 -7.74 13.56
C LEU A 60 10.37 -7.42 12.80
N VAL A 61 10.06 -6.12 12.73
CA VAL A 61 9.09 -5.58 11.78
C VAL A 61 9.85 -4.76 10.75
N ILE A 62 9.54 -4.96 9.48
CA ILE A 62 10.00 -4.09 8.39
C ILE A 62 8.77 -3.37 7.85
N ALA A 63 8.71 -2.06 8.10
CA ALA A 63 7.63 -1.19 7.67
C ALA A 63 8.02 -0.41 6.41
N PHE A 64 7.07 -0.20 5.50
CA PHE A 64 7.22 0.61 4.29
C PHE A 64 6.17 1.71 4.27
N ASP A 65 6.60 2.95 3.99
CA ASP A 65 5.70 4.09 3.77
C ASP A 65 6.24 4.99 2.66
N GLY A 66 5.34 5.53 1.85
CA GLY A 66 5.63 6.46 0.77
C GLY A 66 5.04 7.83 1.07
N SER A 67 5.82 8.88 0.82
CA SER A 67 5.38 10.27 0.84
C SER A 67 5.63 10.94 -0.52
N ASN A 68 4.80 11.92 -0.85
CA ASN A 68 5.06 12.79 -2.00
C ASN A 68 4.75 14.25 -1.66
N LEU A 69 5.54 15.15 -2.25
CA LEU A 69 5.37 16.59 -2.18
C LEU A 69 5.42 17.17 -3.58
N THR A 70 4.40 17.96 -3.91
CA THR A 70 4.31 18.66 -5.19
C THR A 70 4.80 20.11 -5.03
N ALA A 71 5.75 20.53 -5.86
CA ALA A 71 6.34 21.87 -5.83
C ALA A 71 6.22 22.58 -7.18
N LYS A 72 6.08 23.90 -7.16
CA LYS A 72 6.09 24.73 -8.38
C LYS A 72 7.50 25.19 -8.72
N ALA A 73 7.79 25.33 -10.01
CA ALA A 73 9.08 25.86 -10.45
C ALA A 73 9.31 27.30 -9.95
N MET A 74 10.49 27.54 -9.40
CA MET A 74 10.86 28.86 -8.85
C MET A 74 11.07 29.93 -9.93
N ASN A 75 11.34 29.52 -11.18
CA ASN A 75 11.57 30.43 -12.30
C ASN A 75 10.30 31.16 -12.78
N GLY A 76 9.13 30.87 -12.19
CA GLY A 76 7.88 31.55 -12.48
C GLY A 76 7.21 31.12 -13.79
N TYR A 77 7.70 30.07 -14.47
CA TYR A 77 7.02 29.54 -15.66
C TYR A 77 5.64 29.00 -15.27
N PRO A 78 4.54 29.51 -15.86
CA PRO A 78 3.19 29.14 -15.44
C PRO A 78 2.94 27.64 -15.52
N GLY A 79 2.49 27.07 -14.41
CA GLY A 79 2.12 25.65 -14.33
C GLY A 79 3.30 24.68 -14.31
N ALA A 80 4.56 25.11 -14.26
CA ALA A 80 5.67 24.17 -14.12
C ALA A 80 5.69 23.53 -12.72
N GLU A 81 5.70 22.20 -12.67
CA GLU A 81 5.48 21.40 -11.46
C GLU A 81 6.50 20.25 -11.35
N PHE A 82 6.96 19.99 -10.13
CA PHE A 82 7.85 18.87 -9.79
C PHE A 82 7.20 18.04 -8.68
N GLY A 83 7.39 16.72 -8.74
CA GLY A 83 7.00 15.81 -7.67
C GLY A 83 8.23 15.25 -6.98
N TYR A 84 8.42 15.59 -5.71
CA TYR A 84 9.38 14.93 -4.85
C TYR A 84 8.69 13.71 -4.25
N ILE A 85 9.33 12.56 -4.36
CA ILE A 85 8.81 11.29 -3.85
C ILE A 85 9.88 10.68 -2.96
N THR A 86 9.46 10.30 -1.76
CA THR A 86 10.29 9.58 -0.80
C THR A 86 9.58 8.29 -0.43
N VAL A 87 10.30 7.17 -0.47
CA VAL A 87 9.83 5.89 0.08
C VAL A 87 10.77 5.47 1.18
N ALA A 88 10.26 5.36 2.41
CA ALA A 88 11.01 4.91 3.56
C ALA A 88 10.79 3.42 3.83
N SER A 89 11.84 2.77 4.29
CA SER A 89 11.80 1.46 4.91
C SER A 89 12.36 1.57 6.32
N VAL A 90 11.62 1.06 7.31
CA VAL A 90 12.02 1.11 8.73
C VAL A 90 12.03 -0.29 9.30
N ILE A 91 13.19 -0.71 9.80
CA ILE A 91 13.33 -1.91 10.61
C ILE A 91 13.07 -1.55 12.06
N ILE A 92 12.34 -2.41 12.76
CA ILE A 92 11.99 -2.24 14.16
C ILE A 92 12.29 -3.52 14.89
N PHE A 93 13.11 -3.42 15.92
CA PHE A 93 13.57 -4.54 16.73
C PHE A 93 12.60 -4.73 17.91
N LEU A 94 11.60 -5.60 17.75
CA LEU A 94 10.59 -5.89 18.79
C LEU A 94 11.24 -6.43 20.08
N SER A 95 12.35 -7.17 19.94
CA SER A 95 13.16 -7.65 21.05
C SER A 95 13.70 -6.52 21.93
N LYS A 96 14.09 -5.39 21.33
CA LYS A 96 14.61 -4.20 22.02
C LYS A 96 13.47 -3.39 22.63
N ILE A 97 12.34 -3.25 21.92
CA ILE A 97 11.14 -2.61 22.46
C ILE A 97 10.67 -3.31 23.73
N ALA A 98 10.55 -4.64 23.72
CA ALA A 98 10.12 -5.43 24.87
C ALA A 98 11.07 -5.33 26.09
N LYS A 99 12.34 -4.97 25.88
CA LYS A 99 13.28 -4.67 26.97
C LYS A 99 13.04 -3.27 27.54
N LEU A 100 12.79 -2.27 26.68
CA LEU A 100 12.52 -0.90 27.08
C LEU A 100 11.18 -0.73 27.80
N GLU A 101 10.14 -1.49 27.44
CA GLU A 101 8.84 -1.47 28.11
C GLU A 101 8.92 -1.86 29.61
N LYS A 102 9.99 -2.54 30.02
CA LYS A 102 10.23 -2.89 31.43
C LYS A 102 10.84 -1.73 32.22
N GLU A 103 11.33 -0.68 31.55
CA GLU A 103 11.86 0.52 32.19
C GLU A 103 10.71 1.48 32.57
N LYS A 104 10.78 2.08 33.77
CA LYS A 104 9.75 3.03 34.25
C LYS A 104 9.70 4.33 33.43
N PHE A 105 10.82 4.69 32.81
CA PHE A 105 10.96 5.84 31.91
C PHE A 105 11.80 5.41 30.72
N ILE A 106 11.27 5.62 29.52
CA ILE A 106 11.96 5.28 28.28
C ILE A 106 12.80 6.50 27.84
N ASP A 107 14.11 6.32 27.71
CA ASP A 107 14.98 7.33 27.12
C ASP A 107 14.70 7.44 25.61
N PRO A 108 14.33 8.63 25.08
CA PRO A 108 14.08 8.81 23.65
C PRO A 108 15.25 8.40 22.75
N LYS A 109 16.50 8.50 23.23
CA LYS A 109 17.67 8.04 22.47
C LYS A 109 17.71 6.52 22.36
N LYS A 110 17.48 5.82 23.47
CA LYS A 110 17.38 4.35 23.48
C LYS A 110 16.21 3.85 22.63
N PHE A 111 15.10 4.60 22.60
CA PHE A 111 13.96 4.26 21.75
C PHE A 111 14.33 4.36 20.26
N ARG A 112 15.05 5.42 19.84
CA ARG A 112 15.56 5.53 18.46
C ARG A 112 16.52 4.41 18.07
N GLU A 113 17.27 3.84 19.01
CA GLU A 113 18.13 2.66 18.76
C GLU A 113 17.34 1.35 18.53
N THR A 114 16.02 1.37 18.76
CA THR A 114 15.14 0.23 18.44
C THR A 114 14.68 0.21 16.99
N GLU A 115 15.00 1.24 16.22
CA GLU A 115 14.57 1.39 14.85
C GLU A 115 15.73 1.84 13.95
N GLU A 116 15.72 1.39 12.71
CA GLU A 116 16.69 1.82 11.69
C GLU A 116 15.95 2.08 10.38
N ALA A 117 16.22 3.23 9.78
CA ALA A 117 15.51 3.69 8.60
C ALA A 117 16.45 3.86 7.42
N ALA A 118 15.92 3.67 6.22
CA ALA A 118 16.53 4.10 4.97
C ALA A 118 15.45 4.63 4.04
N THR A 119 15.78 5.68 3.30
CA THR A 119 14.88 6.27 2.32
C THR A 119 15.42 6.10 0.91
N ILE A 120 14.49 6.09 -0.03
CA ILE A 120 14.73 6.27 -1.45
C ILE A 120 14.09 7.61 -1.81
N ASP A 121 14.90 8.57 -2.22
CA ASP A 121 14.49 9.92 -2.56
C ASP A 121 14.64 10.15 -4.06
N THR A 122 13.58 10.62 -4.72
CA THR A 122 13.59 10.89 -6.15
C THR A 122 12.73 12.10 -6.51
N VAL A 123 12.99 12.67 -7.69
CA VAL A 123 12.24 13.80 -8.23
C VAL A 123 11.73 13.45 -9.63
N PHE A 124 10.48 13.76 -9.89
CA PHE A 124 9.85 13.53 -11.19
C PHE A 124 9.34 14.83 -11.81
N PRO A 125 9.50 15.00 -13.14
CA PRO A 125 8.96 16.14 -13.86
C PRO A 125 7.42 16.01 -13.96
N GLY A 126 6.72 17.10 -13.65
CA GLY A 126 5.30 17.29 -13.93
C GLY A 126 5.06 18.05 -15.23
N CYS A 127 3.94 18.74 -15.32
CA CYS A 127 3.64 19.59 -16.48
C CYS A 127 4.67 20.71 -16.63
N ASN A 128 4.94 21.09 -17.88
CA ASN A 128 5.87 22.16 -18.27
C ASN A 128 7.31 22.04 -17.74
N VAL A 129 7.76 20.83 -17.38
CA VAL A 129 9.14 20.53 -17.01
C VAL A 129 9.75 19.57 -18.02
N ILE A 130 10.94 19.89 -18.53
CA ILE A 130 11.69 19.05 -19.46
C ILE A 130 12.97 18.58 -18.77
N LEU A 131 13.26 17.28 -18.88
CA LEU A 131 14.52 16.67 -18.44
C LEU A 131 15.52 16.71 -19.61
N ASP A 132 16.71 17.25 -19.36
CA ASP A 132 17.77 17.43 -20.37
C ASP A 132 17.25 18.05 -21.68
N ASN A 133 17.30 17.30 -22.78
CA ASN A 133 16.88 17.69 -24.13
C ASN A 133 15.67 16.88 -24.60
N GLU A 134 14.86 16.33 -23.69
CA GLU A 134 13.66 15.57 -24.03
C GLU A 134 12.62 16.45 -24.75
N LYS A 135 11.85 15.84 -25.65
CA LYS A 135 10.92 16.60 -26.52
C LYS A 135 9.72 17.17 -25.78
N SER A 136 9.34 16.56 -24.65
CA SER A 136 8.14 16.95 -23.90
C SER A 136 8.25 16.55 -22.43
N ALA A 137 7.36 17.11 -21.60
CA ALA A 137 7.24 16.72 -20.20
C ALA A 137 6.92 15.23 -20.03
N LYS A 138 6.08 14.67 -20.91
CA LYS A 138 5.75 13.24 -20.88
C LYS A 138 6.97 12.37 -21.21
N ALA A 139 7.75 12.74 -22.23
CA ALA A 139 9.01 12.05 -22.55
C ALA A 139 10.02 12.14 -21.39
N SER A 140 10.11 13.31 -20.78
CA SER A 140 10.93 13.56 -19.59
C SER A 140 10.56 12.67 -18.42
N LEU A 141 9.26 12.51 -18.14
CA LEU A 141 8.78 11.62 -17.09
C LEU A 141 9.11 10.15 -17.37
N ARG A 142 8.92 9.69 -18.61
CA ARG A 142 9.21 8.30 -19.00
C ARG A 142 10.68 7.97 -18.76
N LYS A 143 11.58 8.84 -19.19
CA LYS A 143 13.04 8.72 -18.96
C LYS A 143 13.37 8.79 -17.46
N ALA A 144 12.86 9.80 -16.75
CA ALA A 144 13.10 9.96 -15.32
C ALA A 144 12.67 8.73 -14.49
N LEU A 145 11.51 8.14 -14.81
CA LEU A 145 11.03 6.92 -14.16
C LEU A 145 11.97 5.74 -14.40
N PHE A 146 12.39 5.53 -15.64
CA PHE A 146 13.32 4.47 -15.99
C PHE A 146 14.67 4.64 -15.26
N GLU A 147 15.27 5.82 -15.34
CA GLU A 147 16.56 6.12 -14.70
C GLU A 147 16.48 6.05 -13.17
N SER A 148 15.38 6.51 -12.58
CA SER A 148 15.15 6.44 -11.13
C SER A 148 15.13 4.98 -10.65
N LEU A 149 14.41 4.08 -11.34
CA LEU A 149 14.40 2.66 -10.97
C LEU A 149 15.75 1.97 -11.24
N ALA A 150 16.47 2.37 -12.29
CA ALA A 150 17.77 1.80 -12.62
C ALA A 150 18.85 2.14 -11.58
N ASN A 151 18.81 3.39 -11.08
CA ASN A 151 19.80 3.91 -10.13
C ASN A 151 19.42 3.67 -8.67
N THR A 152 18.25 3.09 -8.41
CA THR A 152 17.76 2.78 -7.08
C THR A 152 17.82 1.26 -6.85
N GLY A 153 18.39 0.84 -5.74
CA GLY A 153 18.49 -0.55 -5.34
C GLY A 153 19.24 -0.69 -4.04
N PHE A 154 19.29 -1.89 -3.50
CA PHE A 154 20.15 -2.18 -2.36
C PHE A 154 21.55 -2.52 -2.83
N ASP A 155 22.56 -2.01 -2.12
CA ASP A 155 23.96 -2.38 -2.35
C ASP A 155 24.12 -3.90 -2.20
N GLY A 156 24.56 -4.57 -3.27
CA GLY A 156 24.71 -6.04 -3.32
C GLY A 156 23.41 -6.81 -3.61
N GLY A 157 22.28 -6.11 -3.78
CA GLY A 157 21.00 -6.64 -4.23
C GLY A 157 20.70 -6.31 -5.70
N GLU A 158 19.46 -6.58 -6.11
CA GLU A 158 18.95 -6.11 -7.41
C GLU A 158 18.54 -4.63 -7.34
N SER A 159 18.67 -3.92 -8.45
CA SER A 159 18.00 -2.63 -8.62
C SER A 159 16.47 -2.80 -8.63
N LEU A 160 15.75 -1.71 -8.40
CA LEU A 160 14.30 -1.69 -8.55
C LEU A 160 13.90 -1.94 -10.01
N LEU A 161 14.71 -1.50 -10.99
CA LEU A 161 14.49 -1.80 -12.40
C LEU A 161 14.59 -3.31 -12.65
N GLU A 162 15.63 -3.99 -12.16
CA GLU A 162 15.77 -5.44 -12.31
C GLU A 162 14.60 -6.21 -11.67
N THR A 163 14.16 -5.76 -10.49
CA THR A 163 12.97 -6.33 -9.82
C THR A 163 11.72 -6.13 -10.66
N TYR A 164 11.52 -4.92 -11.16
CA TYR A 164 10.40 -4.58 -12.03
C TYR A 164 10.41 -5.41 -13.32
N GLU A 165 11.56 -5.52 -13.99
CA GLU A 165 11.71 -6.27 -15.25
C GLU A 165 11.51 -7.76 -15.05
N TYR A 166 11.93 -8.30 -13.90
CA TYR A 166 11.58 -9.66 -13.51
C TYR A 166 10.06 -9.82 -13.38
N LEU A 167 9.35 -8.94 -12.64
CA LEU A 167 7.88 -8.98 -12.54
C LEU A 167 7.20 -8.80 -13.90
N PHE A 168 7.76 -7.95 -14.76
CA PHE A 168 7.28 -7.73 -16.11
C PHE A 168 7.47 -8.97 -17.00
N SER A 169 8.57 -9.72 -16.82
CA SER A 169 8.76 -11.01 -17.48
C SER A 169 7.69 -12.03 -17.07
N ILE A 170 7.30 -12.06 -15.78
CA ILE A 170 6.19 -12.90 -15.30
C ILE A 170 4.88 -12.49 -15.97
N LYS A 171 4.60 -11.18 -16.07
CA LYS A 171 3.42 -10.66 -16.77
C LYS A 171 3.37 -11.20 -18.20
N ARG A 172 4.48 -11.08 -18.93
CA ARG A 172 4.57 -11.50 -20.33
C ARG A 172 4.42 -13.00 -20.50
N ALA A 173 4.97 -13.80 -19.58
CA ALA A 173 4.93 -15.26 -19.68
C ALA A 173 3.59 -15.88 -19.23
N ASN A 174 2.96 -15.33 -18.18
CA ASN A 174 1.84 -15.97 -17.49
C ASN A 174 0.51 -15.20 -17.64
N PHE A 175 0.56 -13.91 -17.97
CA PHE A 175 -0.60 -13.01 -18.00
C PHE A 175 -0.60 -12.14 -19.26
N SER A 176 -0.13 -12.69 -20.39
CA SER A 176 -0.02 -11.95 -21.64
C SER A 176 -1.38 -11.43 -22.12
N THR A 177 -1.44 -10.15 -22.47
CA THR A 177 -2.63 -9.56 -23.11
C THR A 177 -2.53 -9.70 -24.62
N THR A 178 -3.64 -10.07 -25.26
CA THR A 178 -3.72 -10.18 -26.73
C THR A 178 -3.67 -8.83 -27.44
N LYS A 179 -4.06 -7.75 -26.74
CA LYS A 179 -3.99 -6.38 -27.25
C LYS A 179 -2.96 -5.59 -26.45
N LEU A 180 -2.01 -5.01 -27.17
CA LEU A 180 -1.01 -4.11 -26.59
C LEU A 180 -1.61 -2.71 -26.43
N PRO A 181 -1.14 -1.93 -25.43
CA PRO A 181 -1.53 -0.53 -25.32
C PRO A 181 -0.97 0.26 -26.50
N LYS A 182 -1.43 1.51 -26.64
CA LYS A 182 -0.91 2.43 -27.65
C LYS A 182 0.46 2.97 -27.27
N SER A 183 1.21 3.38 -28.29
CA SER A 183 2.54 3.98 -28.14
C SER A 183 2.49 5.19 -27.18
N PRO A 184 3.49 5.33 -26.29
CA PRO A 184 3.58 6.47 -25.38
C PRO A 184 4.16 7.72 -26.06
N ILE A 185 4.58 7.59 -27.32
CA ILE A 185 5.12 8.65 -28.16
C ILE A 185 3.97 9.34 -28.88
N GLU A 186 3.81 10.64 -28.65
CA GLU A 186 2.63 11.42 -29.03
C GLU A 186 2.34 11.38 -30.54
N ASP A 187 3.36 11.59 -31.37
CA ASP A 187 3.24 11.57 -32.83
C ASP A 187 2.89 10.18 -33.41
N TYR A 188 2.93 9.13 -32.59
CA TYR A 188 2.68 7.74 -32.97
C TYR A 188 1.65 7.06 -32.07
N ALA A 189 0.80 7.83 -31.38
CA ALA A 189 -0.16 7.33 -30.40
C ALA A 189 -1.27 6.43 -31.00
N ASP A 190 -1.39 6.37 -32.33
CA ASP A 190 -2.26 5.44 -33.05
C ASP A 190 -1.63 4.04 -33.23
N GLN A 191 -0.31 3.94 -33.15
CA GLN A 191 0.43 2.69 -33.26
C GLN A 191 0.39 1.89 -31.96
N ASP A 192 0.48 0.56 -32.07
CA ASP A 192 0.59 -0.30 -30.90
C ASP A 192 2.01 -0.21 -30.31
N MET A 193 2.08 -0.19 -28.98
CA MET A 193 3.35 -0.19 -28.27
C MET A 193 4.05 -1.54 -28.45
N THR A 194 5.37 -1.53 -28.50
CA THR A 194 6.18 -2.74 -28.40
C THR A 194 6.74 -2.91 -26.99
N TYR A 195 7.11 -4.13 -26.61
CA TYR A 195 7.69 -4.42 -25.30
C TYR A 195 9.12 -4.92 -25.44
N GLY A 196 10.06 -4.16 -24.88
CA GLY A 196 11.46 -4.52 -24.68
C GLY A 196 11.85 -4.51 -23.20
N MET A 197 13.11 -4.88 -22.93
CA MET A 197 13.77 -4.72 -21.63
C MET A 197 14.80 -3.60 -21.72
N GLY A 198 15.12 -2.96 -20.60
CA GLY A 198 15.95 -1.77 -20.56
C GLY A 198 15.37 -0.61 -21.38
N GLU A 199 16.27 0.19 -21.94
CA GLU A 199 15.97 1.13 -23.01
C GLU A 199 16.06 0.41 -24.36
N TYR A 200 15.08 0.63 -25.23
CA TYR A 200 15.00 0.02 -26.55
C TYR A 200 14.35 0.96 -27.56
N THR A 201 14.57 0.72 -28.85
CA THR A 201 14.10 1.62 -29.90
C THR A 201 12.67 1.29 -30.35
N CYS A 202 11.82 2.31 -30.47
CA CYS A 202 10.50 2.20 -31.09
C CYS A 202 10.64 1.89 -32.59
N PRO A 203 10.02 0.82 -33.11
CA PRO A 203 10.15 0.45 -34.53
C PRO A 203 9.44 1.41 -35.49
N HIS A 204 8.51 2.22 -34.99
CA HIS A 204 7.71 3.13 -35.83
C HIS A 204 8.29 4.55 -35.87
N SER A 205 8.90 5.03 -34.78
CA SER A 205 9.41 6.40 -34.66
C SER A 205 10.93 6.51 -34.60
N GLY A 206 11.65 5.43 -34.26
CA GLY A 206 13.08 5.46 -33.99
C GLY A 206 13.48 6.08 -32.64
N GLU A 207 12.51 6.53 -31.82
CA GLU A 207 12.77 7.11 -30.49
C GLU A 207 12.90 6.03 -29.41
N SER A 208 13.45 6.40 -28.25
CA SER A 208 13.58 5.50 -27.11
C SER A 208 12.23 5.17 -26.45
N LEU A 209 12.04 3.88 -26.21
CA LEU A 209 11.08 3.28 -25.30
C LEU A 209 11.82 2.69 -24.11
N TYR A 210 11.14 2.64 -22.97
CA TYR A 210 11.70 2.11 -21.73
C TYR A 210 10.84 0.94 -21.28
N SER A 211 11.43 -0.06 -20.63
CA SER A 211 10.67 -1.20 -20.09
C SER A 211 9.56 -0.71 -19.15
N THR A 212 9.83 0.33 -18.36
CA THR A 212 8.91 1.01 -17.45
C THR A 212 7.71 1.67 -18.13
N ASP A 213 7.72 1.88 -19.45
CA ASP A 213 6.55 2.38 -20.19
C ASP A 213 5.35 1.43 -20.06
N ALA A 214 5.58 0.15 -19.79
CA ALA A 214 4.50 -0.81 -19.55
C ALA A 214 3.73 -0.57 -18.23
N LEU A 215 4.25 0.28 -17.34
CA LEU A 215 3.51 0.79 -16.17
C LEU A 215 2.48 1.85 -16.55
N ARG A 216 2.69 2.54 -17.68
CA ARG A 216 1.79 3.58 -18.22
C ARG A 216 1.48 4.72 -17.23
N LEU A 217 2.38 4.97 -16.26
CA LEU A 217 2.23 6.06 -15.30
C LEU A 217 2.29 7.43 -15.98
N HIS A 218 2.98 7.53 -17.12
CA HIS A 218 3.04 8.73 -17.94
C HIS A 218 1.69 9.17 -18.54
N GLU A 219 0.68 8.30 -18.55
CA GLU A 219 -0.66 8.62 -19.03
C GLU A 219 -1.47 9.43 -18.03
N LEU A 220 -1.08 9.41 -16.75
CA LEU A 220 -1.70 10.18 -15.68
C LEU A 220 -1.24 11.64 -15.69
N MET A 221 -0.25 11.98 -16.52
CA MET A 221 0.19 13.36 -16.66
C MET A 221 -0.95 14.23 -17.18
N ASN A 222 -1.26 15.28 -16.45
CA ASN A 222 -2.22 16.31 -16.80
C ASN A 222 -1.49 17.61 -17.21
N PRO A 223 -1.39 17.92 -18.51
CA PRO A 223 -0.69 19.11 -18.98
C PRO A 223 -1.34 20.44 -18.55
N GLY A 224 -2.64 20.42 -18.25
CA GLY A 224 -3.43 21.62 -17.94
C GLY A 224 -3.79 21.79 -16.46
N GLY A 225 -3.30 20.92 -15.58
CA GLY A 225 -3.65 20.90 -14.15
C GLY A 225 -2.53 20.34 -13.29
N SER A 226 -2.84 20.05 -12.03
CA SER A 226 -1.87 19.43 -11.11
C SER A 226 -1.71 17.95 -11.43
N ASN A 227 -0.48 17.46 -11.30
CA ASN A 227 -0.08 16.07 -11.46
C ASN A 227 -0.03 15.30 -10.13
N GLY A 228 -0.69 15.78 -9.07
CA GLY A 228 -0.69 15.12 -7.77
C GLY A 228 -1.14 13.65 -7.81
N GLU A 229 -2.15 13.30 -8.62
CA GLU A 229 -2.57 11.90 -8.82
C GLU A 229 -1.44 11.06 -9.44
N MET A 230 -0.78 11.58 -10.48
CA MET A 230 0.34 10.91 -11.13
C MET A 230 1.49 10.66 -10.14
N PHE A 231 1.88 11.67 -9.36
CA PHE A 231 2.94 11.51 -8.35
C PHE A 231 2.53 10.51 -7.26
N GLY A 232 1.28 10.53 -6.79
CA GLY A 232 0.76 9.54 -5.86
C GLY A 232 0.80 8.11 -6.40
N GLN A 233 0.47 7.90 -7.69
CA GLN A 233 0.54 6.57 -8.31
C GLN A 233 1.98 6.11 -8.57
N ILE A 234 2.91 7.02 -8.89
CA ILE A 234 4.33 6.70 -9.00
C ILE A 234 4.86 6.26 -7.63
N MET A 235 4.60 7.04 -6.57
CA MET A 235 4.99 6.75 -5.19
C MET A 235 4.48 5.37 -4.75
N ALA A 236 3.18 5.11 -4.90
CA ALA A 236 2.58 3.83 -4.53
C ALA A 236 3.17 2.66 -5.32
N THR A 237 3.50 2.87 -6.61
CA THR A 237 4.15 1.84 -7.44
C THR A 237 5.57 1.55 -6.95
N ILE A 238 6.37 2.60 -6.66
CA ILE A 238 7.74 2.44 -6.15
C ILE A 238 7.72 1.73 -4.79
N GLU A 239 6.82 2.09 -3.88
CA GLU A 239 6.67 1.43 -2.57
C GLU A 239 6.47 -0.09 -2.71
N LYS A 240 5.58 -0.52 -3.63
CA LYS A 240 5.36 -1.96 -3.84
C LYS A 240 6.58 -2.63 -4.50
N LEU A 241 7.31 -1.94 -5.37
CA LEU A 241 8.54 -2.47 -5.96
C LEU A 241 9.65 -2.61 -4.89
N VAL A 242 9.81 -1.64 -3.99
CA VAL A 242 10.76 -1.69 -2.87
C VAL A 242 10.44 -2.88 -1.96
N PHE A 243 9.17 -3.06 -1.60
CA PHE A 243 8.73 -4.22 -0.81
C PHE A 243 9.10 -5.56 -1.48
N VAL A 244 8.82 -5.73 -2.77
CA VAL A 244 9.15 -6.97 -3.49
C VAL A 244 10.65 -7.15 -3.64
N ASN A 245 11.39 -6.06 -3.88
CA ASN A 245 12.85 -6.07 -3.96
C ASN A 245 13.48 -6.52 -2.63
N PHE A 246 12.91 -6.12 -1.48
CA PHE A 246 13.29 -6.66 -0.17
C PHE A 246 13.11 -8.17 -0.10
N LEU A 247 11.92 -8.68 -0.43
CA LEU A 247 11.64 -10.13 -0.38
C LEU A 247 12.60 -10.93 -1.27
N ARG A 248 12.89 -10.42 -2.47
CA ARG A 248 13.85 -11.05 -3.41
C ARG A 248 15.27 -11.00 -2.89
N THR A 249 15.65 -9.94 -2.18
CA THR A 249 16.96 -9.85 -1.53
C THR A 249 17.11 -10.93 -0.45
N PHE A 250 16.08 -11.18 0.36
CA PHE A 250 16.08 -12.29 1.33
C PHE A 250 16.24 -13.68 0.68
N GLU A 251 15.77 -13.86 -0.55
CA GLU A 251 15.97 -15.10 -1.29
C GLU A 251 17.39 -15.23 -1.84
N LYS A 252 17.94 -14.14 -2.40
CA LYS A 252 19.25 -14.16 -3.07
C LYS A 252 20.41 -14.27 -2.09
N VAL A 253 20.26 -13.75 -0.89
CA VAL A 253 21.31 -13.84 0.12
C VAL A 253 21.23 -15.18 0.84
N ASP A 254 22.33 -15.95 0.76
CA ASP A 254 22.38 -17.30 1.30
C ASP A 254 22.01 -17.34 2.80
N GLY A 255 21.09 -18.26 3.12
CA GLY A 255 20.62 -18.50 4.50
C GLY A 255 19.55 -17.53 5.01
N TRP A 256 19.27 -16.43 4.32
CA TRP A 256 18.31 -15.43 4.79
C TRP A 256 16.85 -15.86 4.67
N LEU A 257 16.52 -16.77 3.76
CA LEU A 257 15.17 -17.36 3.73
C LEU A 257 14.77 -17.99 5.08
N SER A 258 15.73 -18.55 5.82
CA SER A 258 15.45 -19.15 7.13
C SER A 258 15.06 -18.11 8.19
N THR A 259 15.39 -16.84 7.99
CA THR A 259 15.17 -15.79 8.98
C THR A 259 13.78 -15.16 8.86
N LEU A 260 13.15 -15.29 7.68
CA LEU A 260 11.82 -14.75 7.37
C LEU A 260 10.73 -15.19 8.34
N ARG A 261 10.87 -16.36 8.99
CA ARG A 261 9.93 -16.81 10.03
C ARG A 261 9.84 -15.86 11.25
N ARG A 262 10.86 -15.02 11.45
CA ARG A 262 11.01 -14.03 12.54
C ARG A 262 10.77 -12.59 12.07
N VAL A 263 10.38 -12.38 10.83
CA VAL A 263 10.17 -11.05 10.24
C VAL A 263 8.69 -10.87 9.91
N ALA A 264 8.13 -9.72 10.28
CA ALA A 264 6.84 -9.25 9.80
C ALA A 264 7.05 -8.07 8.85
N PHE A 265 6.37 -8.07 7.71
CA PHE A 265 6.37 -6.96 6.77
C PHE A 265 5.06 -6.19 6.90
N ILE A 266 5.16 -4.88 7.11
CA ILE A 266 4.02 -3.97 7.23
C ILE A 266 4.10 -2.90 6.15
N LEU A 267 3.00 -2.68 5.43
CA LEU A 267 2.89 -1.61 4.45
C LEU A 267 1.85 -0.60 4.93
N ASP A 268 2.12 0.71 4.78
CA ASP A 268 1.10 1.73 4.98
C ASP A 268 0.12 1.71 3.80
N GLY A 269 -1.15 1.45 4.09
CA GLY A 269 -2.19 1.25 3.08
C GLY A 269 -2.34 -0.19 2.60
N PRO A 270 -3.20 -0.41 1.59
CA PRO A 270 -3.60 -1.75 1.17
C PRO A 270 -2.46 -2.52 0.51
N LEU A 271 -2.55 -3.85 0.57
CA LEU A 271 -1.83 -4.77 -0.31
C LEU A 271 -2.48 -4.77 -1.71
N ALA A 272 -2.37 -3.64 -2.40
CA ALA A 272 -2.97 -3.40 -3.69
C ALA A 272 -2.12 -2.54 -4.61
N VAL A 273 -2.37 -2.63 -5.91
CA VAL A 273 -1.90 -1.72 -6.94
C VAL A 273 -3.09 -1.26 -7.78
N PHE A 274 -3.22 0.05 -7.99
CA PHE A 274 -4.35 0.65 -8.67
C PHE A 274 -3.96 1.27 -10.01
N SER A 275 -4.95 1.83 -10.70
CA SER A 275 -4.77 2.64 -11.91
C SER A 275 -4.01 1.88 -13.03
N THR A 276 -3.20 2.60 -13.80
CA THR A 276 -2.49 2.12 -14.99
C THR A 276 -1.50 0.99 -14.72
N SER A 277 -0.95 0.93 -13.49
CA SER A 277 -0.02 -0.11 -13.05
C SER A 277 -0.68 -1.29 -12.32
N SER A 278 -2.02 -1.34 -12.21
CA SER A 278 -2.78 -2.39 -11.50
C SER A 278 -2.44 -3.83 -11.87
N TRP A 279 -1.97 -4.08 -13.11
CA TRP A 279 -1.50 -5.40 -13.53
C TRP A 279 -0.36 -5.94 -12.65
N LEU A 280 0.39 -5.07 -11.97
CA LEU A 280 1.41 -5.45 -11.00
C LEU A 280 0.84 -6.31 -9.86
N ALA A 281 -0.40 -6.06 -9.41
CA ALA A 281 -0.99 -6.80 -8.31
C ALA A 281 -0.97 -8.33 -8.54
N LYS A 282 -1.26 -8.77 -9.77
CA LYS A 282 -1.25 -10.20 -10.15
C LYS A 282 0.15 -10.79 -10.14
N VAL A 283 1.14 -10.07 -10.68
CA VAL A 283 2.52 -10.58 -10.74
C VAL A 283 3.23 -10.49 -9.39
N ILE A 284 2.89 -9.50 -8.56
CA ILE A 284 3.32 -9.42 -7.17
C ILE A 284 2.72 -10.60 -6.40
N SER A 285 1.41 -10.87 -6.53
CA SER A 285 0.78 -12.04 -5.92
C SER A 285 1.47 -13.35 -6.35
N TYR A 286 1.80 -13.49 -7.64
CA TYR A 286 2.53 -14.64 -8.15
C TYR A 286 3.91 -14.78 -7.48
N GLU A 287 4.67 -13.69 -7.38
CA GLU A 287 6.02 -13.71 -6.81
C GLU A 287 6.03 -13.95 -5.29
N ILE A 288 5.14 -13.31 -4.53
CA ILE A 288 5.05 -13.56 -3.08
C ILE A 288 4.63 -15.01 -2.79
N LYS A 289 3.75 -15.60 -3.62
CA LYS A 289 3.38 -17.03 -3.53
C LYS A 289 4.61 -17.92 -3.72
N ARG A 290 5.45 -17.61 -4.71
CA ARG A 290 6.69 -18.34 -5.00
C ARG A 290 7.70 -18.24 -3.85
N ILE A 291 7.97 -17.03 -3.36
CA ILE A 291 8.90 -16.80 -2.25
C ILE A 291 8.38 -17.45 -0.97
N ASN A 292 7.07 -17.32 -0.69
CA ASN A 292 6.45 -17.97 0.46
C ASN A 292 6.61 -19.49 0.40
N HIS A 293 6.41 -20.11 -0.78
CA HIS A 293 6.62 -21.54 -0.96
C HIS A 293 8.07 -21.97 -0.68
N LEU A 294 9.06 -21.18 -1.11
CA LEU A 294 10.47 -21.49 -0.87
C LEU A 294 10.83 -21.40 0.61
N GLN A 295 10.48 -20.29 1.28
CA GLN A 295 10.81 -20.11 2.69
C GLN A 295 10.03 -21.10 3.58
N LYS A 296 8.79 -21.44 3.23
CA LYS A 296 7.96 -22.38 4.00
C LYS A 296 8.53 -23.79 4.03
N LYS A 297 9.26 -24.22 2.99
CA LYS A 297 10.01 -25.49 3.01
C LYS A 297 11.08 -25.54 4.09
N ILE A 298 11.60 -24.38 4.49
CA ILE A 298 12.67 -24.24 5.50
C ILE A 298 12.08 -23.98 6.88
N ASN A 299 11.02 -23.16 6.94
CA ASN A 299 10.51 -22.59 8.18
C ASN A 299 9.19 -23.18 8.68
N ASP A 300 8.49 -23.97 7.86
CA ASP A 300 7.19 -24.57 8.15
C ASP A 300 6.10 -23.57 8.60
N THR A 301 6.18 -22.34 8.12
CA THR A 301 5.18 -21.29 8.38
C THR A 301 5.09 -20.35 7.19
N ASP A 302 3.96 -19.66 7.04
CA ASP A 302 3.79 -18.65 5.99
C ASP A 302 4.49 -17.33 6.37
N LEU A 303 4.80 -16.53 5.36
CA LEU A 303 5.26 -15.15 5.54
C LEU A 303 4.18 -14.33 6.26
N LEU A 304 4.61 -13.40 7.10
CA LEU A 304 3.72 -12.47 7.79
C LEU A 304 3.78 -11.11 7.08
N ILE A 305 2.88 -10.90 6.12
CA ILE A 305 2.80 -9.67 5.31
C ILE A 305 1.41 -9.04 5.49
N VAL A 306 1.38 -7.79 5.95
CA VAL A 306 0.15 -7.08 6.28
C VAL A 306 0.21 -5.64 5.77
N GLY A 307 -0.76 -5.23 4.97
CA GLY A 307 -1.04 -3.82 4.69
C GLY A 307 -2.00 -3.25 5.73
N ILE A 308 -1.96 -1.96 5.99
CA ILE A 308 -2.78 -1.33 7.04
C ILE A 308 -3.50 -0.11 6.48
N GLU A 309 -4.82 -0.21 6.36
CA GLU A 309 -5.65 0.92 5.96
C GLU A 309 -6.10 1.72 7.20
N LYS A 310 -5.69 2.99 7.26
CA LYS A 310 -6.04 3.95 8.32
C LYS A 310 -7.16 4.92 7.94
N SER A 311 -7.60 4.88 6.68
CA SER A 311 -8.60 5.77 6.13
C SER A 311 -9.33 5.12 4.95
N GLY A 312 -10.38 5.78 4.47
CA GLY A 312 -11.20 5.31 3.35
C GLY A 312 -12.44 4.53 3.79
N ASN A 313 -13.19 4.03 2.80
CA ASN A 313 -14.54 3.50 3.01
C ASN A 313 -14.60 2.36 4.02
N PHE A 314 -13.61 1.46 4.02
CA PHE A 314 -13.56 0.34 4.95
C PHE A 314 -13.35 0.80 6.39
N PHE A 315 -12.45 1.76 6.60
CA PHE A 315 -12.19 2.32 7.92
C PHE A 315 -13.38 3.13 8.43
N ASN A 316 -13.99 3.95 7.57
CA ASN A 316 -15.20 4.70 7.92
C ASN A 316 -16.36 3.77 8.27
N HIS A 317 -16.58 2.73 7.48
CA HIS A 317 -17.57 1.70 7.79
C HIS A 317 -17.25 1.00 9.12
N PHE A 318 -15.98 0.74 9.42
CA PHE A 318 -15.58 0.15 10.71
C PHE A 318 -15.90 1.09 11.90
N LEU A 319 -15.70 2.40 11.74
CA LEU A 319 -16.12 3.39 12.74
C LEU A 319 -17.65 3.40 12.93
N GLU A 320 -18.41 3.26 11.85
CA GLU A 320 -19.86 3.21 11.88
C GLU A 320 -20.39 1.94 12.57
N ILE A 321 -19.82 0.75 12.33
CA ILE A 321 -20.28 -0.47 13.02
C ILE A 321 -19.91 -0.50 14.51
N ASP A 322 -18.85 0.21 14.90
CA ASP A 322 -18.46 0.38 16.30
C ASP A 322 -19.28 1.47 17.02
N THR A 323 -20.15 2.20 16.32
CA THR A 323 -20.99 3.29 16.87
C THR A 323 -22.49 2.99 16.68
N THR A 324 -23.31 3.11 17.71
CA THR A 324 -24.76 2.90 17.60
C THR A 324 -25.49 4.08 16.95
N LYS A 325 -26.75 3.86 16.53
CA LYS A 325 -27.65 4.90 16.01
C LYS A 325 -27.88 6.06 17.00
N ASP A 326 -27.79 5.78 18.29
CA ASP A 326 -27.92 6.77 19.38
C ASP A 326 -26.59 7.46 19.72
N GLY A 327 -25.52 7.15 18.98
CA GLY A 327 -24.17 7.70 19.18
C GLY A 327 -23.35 7.01 20.26
N ILE A 328 -23.77 5.83 20.75
CA ILE A 328 -22.99 5.05 21.72
C ILE A 328 -21.83 4.40 20.97
N THR A 329 -20.61 4.86 21.23
CA THR A 329 -19.38 4.26 20.70
C THR A 329 -19.05 2.96 21.44
N ASP A 330 -18.17 2.14 20.87
CA ASP A 330 -17.55 0.96 21.51
C ASP A 330 -18.37 -0.35 21.44
N LYS A 331 -19.24 -0.53 20.43
CA LYS A 331 -20.03 -1.77 20.25
C LYS A 331 -19.16 -2.98 19.86
N PHE A 332 -18.09 -2.75 19.12
CA PHE A 332 -17.22 -3.82 18.64
C PHE A 332 -16.30 -4.28 19.79
N PRO A 333 -16.24 -5.56 20.19
CA PRO A 333 -15.41 -6.00 21.30
C PRO A 333 -13.91 -5.81 21.03
N GLU A 334 -13.14 -5.48 22.05
CA GLU A 334 -11.68 -5.48 21.96
C GLU A 334 -11.12 -6.87 21.69
N GLN A 335 -9.93 -6.92 21.09
CA GLN A 335 -9.24 -8.15 20.68
C GLN A 335 -10.12 -9.10 19.89
N SER A 336 -10.92 -8.53 18.99
CA SER A 336 -11.85 -9.28 18.17
C SER A 336 -11.75 -8.87 16.70
N VAL A 337 -12.12 -9.80 15.82
CA VAL A 337 -11.99 -9.66 14.37
C VAL A 337 -13.31 -9.94 13.66
N LEU A 338 -13.61 -9.14 12.64
CA LEU A 338 -14.65 -9.43 11.66
C LEU A 338 -13.99 -9.67 10.30
N LEU A 339 -14.12 -10.90 9.80
CA LEU A 339 -13.59 -11.32 8.52
C LEU A 339 -14.59 -10.98 7.40
N LEU A 340 -14.09 -10.44 6.29
CA LEU A 340 -14.94 -9.92 5.22
C LEU A 340 -14.97 -10.87 4.02
N ASP A 341 -16.17 -11.21 3.57
CA ASP A 341 -16.44 -11.84 2.28
C ASP A 341 -16.92 -10.81 1.25
N ASP A 342 -17.03 -11.24 -0.01
CA ASP A 342 -17.41 -10.39 -1.14
C ASP A 342 -18.82 -9.82 -0.96
N ASP A 343 -19.75 -10.62 -0.42
CA ASP A 343 -21.15 -10.23 -0.22
C ASP A 343 -21.26 -9.13 0.83
N TYR A 344 -20.59 -9.26 1.98
CA TYR A 344 -20.54 -8.21 2.99
C TYR A 344 -19.95 -6.91 2.42
N ILE A 345 -18.82 -7.01 1.71
CA ILE A 345 -18.15 -5.84 1.12
C ILE A 345 -19.10 -5.10 0.16
N LYS A 346 -19.74 -5.85 -0.75
CA LYS A 346 -20.60 -5.28 -1.79
C LYS A 346 -21.93 -4.78 -1.28
N ASN A 347 -22.48 -5.37 -0.23
CA ASN A 347 -23.78 -4.98 0.31
C ASN A 347 -23.68 -3.85 1.32
N ASN A 348 -22.55 -3.73 2.05
CA ASN A 348 -22.45 -2.81 3.18
C ASN A 348 -21.43 -1.68 2.99
N ILE A 349 -20.37 -1.88 2.20
CA ILE A 349 -19.25 -0.92 2.13
C ILE A 349 -19.21 -0.18 0.79
N ILE A 350 -19.14 -0.92 -0.32
CA ILE A 350 -18.89 -0.33 -1.65
C ILE A 350 -20.12 -0.26 -2.56
N PHE A 351 -21.23 -0.91 -2.17
CA PHE A 351 -22.48 -0.96 -2.94
C PHE A 351 -22.28 -1.28 -4.42
N SER A 352 -22.10 -2.57 -4.75
CA SER A 352 -21.88 -3.02 -6.13
C SER A 352 -22.68 -4.26 -6.48
N GLU A 353 -23.38 -4.24 -7.61
CA GLU A 353 -24.07 -5.42 -8.18
C GLU A 353 -23.18 -6.23 -9.13
N SER A 354 -21.89 -5.88 -9.23
CA SER A 354 -20.93 -6.58 -10.08
C SER A 354 -20.77 -8.04 -9.64
N LYS A 355 -20.83 -8.98 -10.59
CA LYS A 355 -20.51 -10.39 -10.33
C LYS A 355 -19.01 -10.64 -10.13
N LYS A 356 -18.15 -9.69 -10.54
CA LYS A 356 -16.70 -9.82 -10.37
C LYS A 356 -16.35 -9.63 -8.89
N PRO A 357 -15.59 -10.54 -8.26
CA PRO A 357 -15.15 -10.36 -6.87
C PRO A 357 -14.44 -9.03 -6.65
N TYR A 358 -14.68 -8.43 -5.49
CA TYR A 358 -14.02 -7.21 -5.07
C TYR A 358 -12.50 -7.35 -5.14
N GLY A 359 -11.84 -6.39 -5.76
CA GLY A 359 -10.39 -6.31 -5.74
C GLY A 359 -9.63 -7.39 -6.51
N LEU A 360 -10.30 -8.29 -7.24
CA LEU A 360 -9.67 -9.43 -7.95
C LEU A 360 -8.45 -9.07 -8.82
N ASP A 361 -8.47 -7.89 -9.45
CA ASP A 361 -7.39 -7.45 -10.34
C ASP A 361 -6.42 -6.46 -9.69
N THR A 362 -6.71 -5.97 -8.49
CA THR A 362 -5.97 -4.87 -7.86
C THR A 362 -5.37 -5.24 -6.51
N TYR A 363 -5.89 -6.26 -5.82
CA TYR A 363 -5.43 -6.68 -4.50
C TYR A 363 -4.69 -8.02 -4.55
N PHE A 364 -3.69 -8.16 -3.69
CA PHE A 364 -2.96 -9.41 -3.45
C PHE A 364 -3.05 -9.86 -1.98
N GLY A 365 -4.07 -9.37 -1.27
CA GLY A 365 -4.40 -9.75 0.09
C GLY A 365 -5.88 -9.52 0.43
N ARG A 366 -6.28 -9.93 1.63
CA ARG A 366 -7.66 -9.86 2.13
C ARG A 366 -7.81 -8.94 3.32
N LYS A 367 -8.87 -8.13 3.28
CA LYS A 367 -9.21 -7.17 4.33
C LYS A 367 -9.98 -7.84 5.45
N PHE A 368 -9.76 -7.36 6.66
CA PHE A 368 -10.62 -7.65 7.81
C PHE A 368 -10.68 -6.43 8.74
N PHE A 369 -11.61 -6.43 9.69
CA PHE A 369 -11.66 -5.43 10.75
C PHE A 369 -11.12 -6.02 12.03
N TYR A 370 -10.22 -5.30 12.69
CA TYR A 370 -9.66 -5.72 13.96
C TYR A 370 -9.69 -4.58 14.96
N LYS A 371 -10.25 -4.83 16.13
CA LYS A 371 -10.14 -3.92 17.27
C LYS A 371 -9.09 -4.44 18.23
N THR A 372 -8.05 -3.65 18.45
CA THR A 372 -6.92 -4.05 19.30
C THR A 372 -7.29 -4.11 20.77
N ALA A 373 -6.38 -4.64 21.59
CA ALA A 373 -6.47 -4.60 23.05
C ALA A 373 -6.53 -3.19 23.66
N SER A 374 -6.15 -2.15 22.91
CA SER A 374 -6.23 -0.76 23.33
C SER A 374 -7.47 -0.04 22.77
N GLY A 375 -8.42 -0.79 22.19
CA GLY A 375 -9.63 -0.26 21.56
C GLY A 375 -9.41 0.40 20.18
N GLN A 376 -8.20 0.37 19.61
CA GLN A 376 -7.96 0.96 18.30
C GLN A 376 -8.57 0.12 17.19
N LYS A 377 -9.21 0.79 16.24
CA LYS A 377 -9.82 0.19 15.05
C LYS A 377 -8.81 0.21 13.92
N ILE A 378 -8.55 -0.94 13.34
CA ILE A 378 -7.63 -1.10 12.22
C ILE A 378 -8.33 -1.89 11.13
N VAL A 379 -8.01 -1.58 9.87
CA VAL A 379 -8.38 -2.41 8.71
C VAL A 379 -7.11 -3.05 8.13
N PRO A 380 -6.68 -4.22 8.61
CA PRO A 380 -5.54 -4.92 8.05
C PRO A 380 -5.90 -5.60 6.73
N VAL A 381 -4.91 -5.72 5.86
CA VAL A 381 -4.95 -6.45 4.59
C VAL A 381 -3.87 -7.52 4.61
N ILE A 382 -4.23 -8.78 4.81
CA ILE A 382 -3.26 -9.87 4.92
C ILE A 382 -2.96 -10.49 3.56
N ALA A 383 -1.69 -10.76 3.26
CA ALA A 383 -1.33 -11.35 1.96
C ALA A 383 -1.94 -12.76 1.79
N SER A 384 -2.27 -13.11 0.54
CA SER A 384 -2.77 -14.44 0.18
C SER A 384 -1.73 -15.24 -0.60
N TYR A 385 -1.47 -16.47 -0.19
CA TYR A 385 -0.43 -17.35 -0.73
C TYR A 385 -0.96 -18.55 -1.53
N ASN A 386 -2.27 -18.71 -1.62
CA ASN A 386 -2.92 -19.72 -2.45
C ASN A 386 -4.33 -19.27 -2.84
N ASP A 387 -5.01 -20.06 -3.66
CA ASP A 387 -6.33 -19.70 -4.20
C ASP A 387 -7.43 -19.78 -3.13
N TYR A 388 -7.28 -20.65 -2.13
CA TYR A 388 -8.22 -20.75 -1.01
C TYR A 388 -8.18 -19.49 -0.13
N GLU A 389 -6.99 -18.98 0.14
CA GLU A 389 -6.79 -17.72 0.86
C GLU A 389 -7.24 -16.51 0.04
N HIS A 390 -7.18 -16.57 -1.29
CA HIS A 390 -7.62 -15.46 -2.15
C HIS A 390 -9.15 -15.44 -2.37
N ASP A 391 -9.84 -16.56 -2.14
CA ASP A 391 -11.27 -16.70 -2.40
C ASP A 391 -12.14 -15.89 -1.42
N LEU A 392 -12.81 -14.86 -1.95
CA LEU A 392 -13.70 -13.97 -1.20
C LEU A 392 -15.13 -14.49 -1.03
N ARG A 393 -15.50 -15.67 -1.53
CA ARG A 393 -16.86 -16.23 -1.36
C ARG A 393 -17.19 -16.60 0.07
N THR A 394 -16.16 -16.85 0.89
CA THR A 394 -16.28 -17.18 2.31
C THR A 394 -15.24 -16.39 3.11
N ALA A 395 -15.48 -16.24 4.41
CA ALA A 395 -14.59 -15.52 5.33
C ALA A 395 -14.22 -16.38 6.55
N ASN A 396 -13.61 -17.56 6.31
CA ASN A 396 -13.19 -18.46 7.38
C ASN A 396 -11.82 -18.06 7.94
N PRO A 397 -11.55 -18.23 9.25
CA PRO A 397 -10.26 -17.86 9.87
C PRO A 397 -9.03 -18.50 9.20
N ASN A 398 -9.15 -19.73 8.72
CA ASN A 398 -8.09 -20.46 8.04
C ASN A 398 -7.80 -19.97 6.60
N GLN A 399 -8.60 -19.05 6.06
CA GLN A 399 -8.30 -18.35 4.80
C GLN A 399 -7.38 -17.15 4.99
N PHE A 400 -7.07 -16.78 6.24
CA PHE A 400 -6.23 -15.64 6.58
C PHE A 400 -4.90 -16.16 7.15
N ALA A 401 -3.83 -16.05 6.36
CA ALA A 401 -2.54 -16.64 6.68
C ALA A 401 -1.97 -16.06 7.99
N ARG A 402 -1.79 -16.90 9.02
CA ARG A 402 -1.27 -16.46 10.34
C ARG A 402 -2.11 -15.36 11.03
N LEU A 403 -3.43 -15.39 10.87
CA LEU A 403 -4.36 -14.41 11.46
C LEU A 403 -4.08 -14.10 12.94
N GLY A 404 -3.92 -15.14 13.78
CA GLY A 404 -3.67 -14.95 15.21
C GLY A 404 -2.34 -14.26 15.51
N ASP A 405 -1.30 -14.48 14.69
CA ASP A 405 -0.02 -13.78 14.84
C ASP A 405 -0.14 -12.30 14.41
N VAL A 406 -0.96 -12.00 13.40
CA VAL A 406 -1.24 -10.62 12.99
C VAL A 406 -1.95 -9.86 14.10
N MET A 407 -3.00 -10.45 14.69
CA MET A 407 -3.76 -9.81 15.78
C MET A 407 -2.85 -9.48 16.97
N GLU A 408 -2.00 -10.42 17.40
CA GLU A 408 -1.05 -10.18 18.48
C GLU A 408 0.03 -9.16 18.12
N LEU A 409 0.49 -9.15 16.87
CA LEU A 409 1.44 -8.16 16.41
C LEU A 409 0.81 -6.76 16.46
N LEU A 410 -0.42 -6.60 15.97
CA LEU A 410 -1.14 -5.33 15.99
C LEU A 410 -1.39 -4.84 17.42
N ASP A 411 -1.74 -5.73 18.35
CA ASP A 411 -1.88 -5.39 19.78
C ASP A 411 -0.58 -4.82 20.38
N LYS A 412 0.59 -5.32 19.94
CA LYS A 412 1.90 -4.82 20.42
C LYS A 412 2.31 -3.51 19.76
N LEU A 413 2.02 -3.36 18.47
CA LEU A 413 2.48 -2.21 17.69
C LEU A 413 1.62 -0.97 17.90
N VAL A 414 0.38 -1.15 18.34
CA VAL A 414 -0.48 -0.08 18.80
C VAL A 414 -0.07 0.32 20.22
N SER A 415 0.76 1.36 20.31
CA SER A 415 1.15 1.97 21.58
C SER A 415 0.11 2.98 22.03
N ASN A 416 -0.15 3.04 23.35
CA ASN A 416 -1.04 4.01 23.99
C ASN A 416 -0.64 5.49 23.78
N GLN A 417 0.54 5.78 23.22
CA GLN A 417 1.04 7.15 23.06
C GLN A 417 0.42 7.90 21.86
N TYR A 418 -0.08 7.20 20.84
CA TYR A 418 -0.67 7.81 19.64
C TYR A 418 -2.01 7.17 19.29
N PRO A 419 -3.15 7.86 19.52
CA PRO A 419 -4.47 7.36 19.15
C PRO A 419 -4.56 7.13 17.63
N ASN A 420 -4.89 5.90 17.22
CA ASN A 420 -5.07 5.43 15.84
C ASN A 420 -3.79 5.33 14.98
N SER A 421 -2.62 5.17 15.62
CA SER A 421 -1.35 5.09 14.90
C SER A 421 -0.54 3.88 15.35
N ILE A 422 -0.04 3.12 14.38
CA ILE A 422 0.79 1.93 14.58
C ILE A 422 2.24 2.42 14.60
N SER A 423 2.95 2.22 15.72
CA SER A 423 4.28 2.80 15.96
C SER A 423 5.23 2.66 14.77
N PRO A 424 5.34 1.47 14.14
CA PRO A 424 6.11 1.31 12.91
C PRO A 424 5.80 2.23 11.75
N LEU A 425 4.51 2.49 11.55
CA LEU A 425 4.07 3.36 10.47
C LEU A 425 4.27 4.83 10.83
N ILE A 426 4.23 5.19 12.11
CA ILE A 426 4.61 6.55 12.55
C ILE A 426 6.08 6.80 12.24
N SER A 427 6.94 5.84 12.58
CA SER A 427 8.37 5.93 12.31
C SER A 427 8.65 5.93 10.81
N ALA A 428 8.05 5.01 10.05
CA ALA A 428 8.18 5.01 8.58
C ALA A 428 7.69 6.32 7.96
N HIS A 429 6.58 6.88 8.45
CA HIS A 429 6.07 8.17 7.97
C HIS A 429 6.97 9.34 8.33
N ALA A 430 7.50 9.38 9.55
CA ALA A 430 8.42 10.41 9.99
C ALA A 430 9.71 10.40 9.17
N GLU A 431 10.21 9.20 8.83
CA GLU A 431 11.40 9.03 7.99
C GLU A 431 11.08 9.26 6.51
N ALA A 432 9.90 8.90 6.02
CA ALA A 432 9.48 9.24 4.66
C ALA A 432 9.31 10.76 4.46
N ALA A 433 9.18 11.53 5.55
CA ALA A 433 9.16 12.99 5.52
C ALA A 433 10.56 13.64 5.58
N LEU A 434 11.64 12.87 5.84
CA LEU A 434 13.00 13.36 6.04
C LEU A 434 14.04 12.54 5.23
N PRO A 435 14.80 13.14 4.29
CA PRO A 435 15.76 12.39 3.47
C PRO A 435 16.89 11.75 4.29
N LEU A 436 17.10 10.43 4.17
CA LEU A 436 18.17 9.64 4.77
C LEU A 436 18.74 8.57 3.79
N ASN A 437 19.94 8.81 3.25
CA ASN A 437 20.76 7.79 2.54
C ASN A 437 21.47 6.87 3.57
N LEU A 438 21.76 5.57 3.42
CA LEU A 438 21.80 4.61 2.29
C LEU A 438 21.57 3.16 2.85
N GLY A 439 20.93 2.28 2.08
CA GLY A 439 20.35 0.99 2.51
C GLY A 439 21.27 -0.20 2.87
N LYS A 440 22.61 -0.10 2.77
CA LYS A 440 23.53 -1.21 3.16
C LYS A 440 23.41 -1.58 4.65
N ARG A 441 23.22 -0.56 5.48
CA ARG A 441 23.21 -0.67 6.94
C ARG A 441 22.05 -1.56 7.43
N ILE A 442 20.85 -1.35 6.87
CA ILE A 442 19.62 -2.11 7.18
C ILE A 442 19.84 -3.62 7.14
N PHE A 443 20.45 -4.11 6.07
CA PHE A 443 20.61 -5.55 5.86
C PHE A 443 21.71 -6.17 6.73
N GLU A 444 22.80 -5.44 6.95
CA GLU A 444 23.84 -5.84 7.91
C GLU A 444 23.28 -5.89 9.35
N ASP A 445 22.42 -4.94 9.69
CA ASP A 445 21.81 -4.84 11.01
C ASP A 445 20.72 -5.91 11.23
N ILE A 446 19.91 -6.22 10.21
CA ILE A 446 19.02 -7.41 10.18
C ILE A 446 19.85 -8.68 10.45
N ALA A 447 20.92 -8.89 9.69
CA ALA A 447 21.76 -10.07 9.81
C ALA A 447 22.45 -10.17 11.19
N ARG A 448 22.90 -9.03 11.75
CA ARG A 448 23.50 -8.96 13.10
C ARG A 448 22.48 -9.36 14.16
N GLU A 449 21.32 -8.71 14.19
CA GLU A 449 20.30 -8.96 15.22
C GLU A 449 19.80 -10.41 15.18
N ILE A 450 19.59 -10.96 13.97
CA ILE A 450 19.16 -12.35 13.81
C ILE A 450 20.21 -13.32 14.38
N ARG A 451 21.51 -13.07 14.15
CA ARG A 451 22.60 -13.90 14.70
C ARG A 451 22.66 -13.82 16.22
N GLU A 452 22.56 -12.63 16.79
CA GLU A 452 22.61 -12.42 18.25
C GLU A 452 21.48 -13.14 18.98
N THR A 453 20.28 -13.12 18.41
CA THR A 453 19.11 -13.77 18.99
C THR A 453 18.99 -15.28 18.70
N THR A 454 19.86 -15.84 17.84
CA THR A 454 19.93 -17.30 17.60
C THR A 454 20.92 -17.99 18.56
N ASN A 455 21.82 -17.23 19.20
CA ASN A 455 22.84 -17.71 20.12
C ASN A 455 22.51 -17.51 21.62
N GLY A 456 21.32 -17.00 21.94
CA GLY A 456 20.79 -16.88 23.30
C GLY A 456 19.44 -17.57 23.40
#